data_AF-A0A3M0YAN5-F1
#
_entry.id   AF-A0A3M0YAN5-F1
#
_cell.length_a   1.000
_cell.length_b   1.000
_cell.length_c   1.000
_cell.angle_alpha   90.00
_cell.angle_beta   90.00
_cell.angle_gamma   90.00
#
_symmetry.space_group_name_H-M   'P 1'
#
loop_
_entity.id
_entity.type
_entity.pdbx_description
1 polymer ?
#
loop_
_entity_poly.entity_id
_entity_poly.type
_entity_poly.pdbx_seq_one_letter_code
_entity_poly.pdbx_strand_id
1 'polypeptide(L)'
;MKCKTAALAAALVAFPAWGAEIASPAMLGDTCAGCHGTDGVSPGPIPGIRGFPKDYLVTTMKAFRDGKRPATIMDRIAKGYTDEEIEAMAEYFSGEPGRY
;
A
#
# COMPACT_ATOMS: atom_id res chain seq x y z
N MET A 1 14.49 -16.15 -62.71
CA MET A 1 14.40 -14.70 -62.42
C MET A 1 13.99 -14.55 -60.95
N LYS A 2 14.65 -13.64 -60.22
CA LYS A 2 14.74 -13.61 -58.76
C LYS A 2 13.42 -13.17 -58.08
N CYS A 3 12.85 -14.00 -57.21
CA CYS A 3 11.90 -13.54 -56.18
C CYS A 3 12.72 -13.09 -54.97
N LYS A 4 12.81 -11.78 -54.75
CA LYS A 4 13.48 -11.20 -53.59
C LYS A 4 12.51 -11.23 -52.42
N THR A 5 12.84 -12.00 -51.39
CA THR A 5 12.15 -11.98 -50.10
C THR A 5 12.40 -10.63 -49.43
N ALA A 6 11.34 -9.85 -49.23
CA ALA A 6 11.39 -8.67 -48.39
C ALA A 6 11.34 -9.13 -46.93
N ALA A 7 12.47 -9.00 -46.22
CA ALA A 7 12.50 -9.17 -44.79
C ALA A 7 11.72 -8.01 -44.16
N LEU A 8 10.55 -8.28 -43.60
CA LEU A 8 9.89 -7.37 -42.67
C LEU A 8 10.76 -7.29 -41.42
N ALA A 9 11.53 -6.21 -41.28
CA ALA A 9 12.10 -5.81 -40.01
C ALA A 9 10.93 -5.38 -39.10
N ALA A 10 10.49 -6.27 -38.21
CA ALA A 10 9.60 -5.91 -37.12
C ALA A 10 10.36 -4.95 -36.20
N ALA A 11 10.09 -3.64 -36.34
CA ALA A 11 10.55 -2.66 -35.37
C ALA A 11 9.89 -2.99 -34.02
N LEU A 12 10.72 -3.47 -33.08
CA LEU A 12 10.36 -3.56 -31.66
C LEU A 12 10.12 -2.15 -31.16
N VAL A 13 8.86 -1.71 -31.22
CA VAL A 13 8.41 -0.54 -30.48
C VAL A 13 8.44 -0.95 -29.01
N ALA A 14 9.46 -0.49 -28.29
CA ALA A 14 9.51 -0.63 -26.83
C ALA A 14 8.34 0.20 -26.26
N PHE A 15 7.24 -0.47 -25.92
CA PHE A 15 6.20 0.15 -25.13
C PHE A 15 6.81 0.48 -23.76
N PRO A 16 6.70 1.73 -23.28
CA PRO A 16 7.10 2.02 -21.91
C PRO A 16 6.27 1.11 -21.01
N ALA A 17 6.95 0.31 -20.20
CA ALA A 17 6.28 -0.40 -19.12
C ALA A 17 5.74 0.69 -18.18
N TRP A 18 4.46 1.00 -18.33
CA TRP A 18 3.69 1.62 -17.25
C TRP A 18 3.65 0.58 -16.13
N GLY A 19 4.71 0.58 -15.32
CA GLY A 19 4.74 -0.19 -14.09
C GLY A 19 3.60 0.29 -13.20
N ALA A 20 2.97 -0.65 -12.50
CA ALA A 20 2.01 -0.30 -11.47
C ALA A 20 2.76 0.48 -10.37
N GLU A 21 2.58 1.79 -10.36
CA GLU A 21 3.05 2.64 -9.27
C GLU A 21 2.14 2.40 -8.07
N ILE A 22 2.73 2.04 -6.93
CA ILE A 22 1.96 1.94 -5.68
C ILE A 22 1.45 3.32 -5.30
N ALA A 23 0.25 3.40 -4.71
CA ALA A 23 -0.27 4.67 -4.21
C ALA A 23 0.70 5.27 -3.16
N SER A 24 0.76 6.60 -3.10
CA SER A 24 1.65 7.24 -2.12
C SER A 24 1.25 6.87 -0.68
N PRO A 25 2.21 6.82 0.26
CA PRO A 25 1.92 6.47 1.65
C PRO A 25 0.81 7.32 2.29
N ALA A 26 0.77 8.62 1.97
CA ALA A 26 -0.26 9.54 2.43
C ALA A 26 -1.65 9.16 1.87
N MET A 27 -1.74 8.90 0.56
CA MET A 27 -3.00 8.49 -0.09
C MET A 27 -3.53 7.17 0.47
N LEU A 28 -2.64 6.21 0.76
CA LEU A 28 -3.01 4.97 1.44
C LEU A 28 -3.51 5.26 2.87
N GLY A 29 -2.83 6.15 3.59
CA GLY A 29 -3.19 6.55 4.95
C GLY A 29 -4.56 7.24 5.05
N ASP A 30 -4.96 8.04 4.06
CA ASP A 30 -6.24 8.76 4.04
C ASP A 30 -7.44 7.81 4.13
N THR A 31 -7.33 6.60 3.57
CA THR A 31 -8.38 5.57 3.66
C THR A 31 -8.65 5.11 5.10
N CYS A 32 -7.69 5.29 6.00
CA CYS A 32 -7.76 4.87 7.39
C CYS A 32 -8.48 5.91 8.28
N ALA A 33 -8.52 7.16 7.83
CA ALA A 33 -8.96 8.30 8.65
C ALA A 33 -10.41 8.20 9.10
N GLY A 34 -11.27 7.57 8.30
CA GLY A 34 -12.69 7.39 8.63
C GLY A 34 -12.93 6.57 9.92
N CYS A 35 -11.99 5.72 10.31
CA CYS A 35 -12.07 4.92 11.54
C CYS A 35 -11.02 5.32 12.58
N HIS A 36 -9.78 5.58 12.15
CA HIS A 36 -8.64 5.83 13.06
C HIS A 36 -8.35 7.32 13.29
N GLY A 37 -9.22 8.21 12.78
CA GLY A 37 -9.06 9.65 12.86
C GLY A 37 -8.05 10.19 11.83
N THR A 38 -8.14 11.49 11.55
CA THR A 38 -7.20 12.18 10.65
C THR A 38 -5.76 11.94 11.09
N ASP A 39 -4.89 11.62 10.14
CA ASP A 39 -3.48 11.26 10.39
C ASP A 39 -3.24 10.08 11.35
N GLY A 40 -4.27 9.26 11.57
CA GLY A 40 -4.25 8.15 12.53
C GLY A 40 -4.39 8.61 13.98
N VAL A 41 -4.85 9.83 14.22
CA VAL A 41 -5.09 10.40 15.55
C VAL A 41 -6.59 10.36 15.85
N SER A 42 -7.02 9.33 16.57
CA SER A 42 -8.42 9.13 16.91
C SER A 42 -8.79 9.78 18.26
N PRO A 43 -9.81 10.64 18.32
CA PRO A 43 -10.42 11.09 19.58
C PRO A 43 -11.56 10.15 20.06
N GLY A 44 -11.85 9.09 19.31
CA GLY A 44 -13.02 8.22 19.50
C GLY A 44 -12.70 6.85 20.13
N PRO A 45 -13.66 5.92 20.09
CA PRO A 45 -13.50 4.59 20.68
C PRO A 45 -12.60 3.65 19.87
N ILE A 46 -12.39 3.92 18.57
CA ILE A 46 -11.41 3.20 17.76
C ILE A 46 -10.03 3.78 18.08
N PRO A 47 -9.01 2.95 18.35
CA PRO A 47 -7.69 3.44 18.74
C PRO A 47 -7.02 4.22 17.61
N GLY A 48 -6.28 5.27 17.97
CA GLY A 48 -5.33 5.90 17.05
C GLY A 48 -4.20 4.94 16.68
N ILE A 49 -3.62 5.14 15.50
CA ILE A 49 -2.54 4.30 14.93
C ILE A 49 -1.25 5.09 14.68
N ARG A 50 -1.27 6.41 14.89
CA ARG A 50 -0.10 7.29 14.76
C ARG A 50 0.92 7.00 15.87
N GLY A 51 2.21 7.00 15.51
CA GLY A 51 3.34 6.94 16.45
C GLY A 51 3.69 5.54 16.93
N PHE A 52 3.01 4.50 16.43
CA PHE A 52 3.47 3.12 16.67
C PHE A 52 4.74 2.82 15.86
N PRO A 53 5.66 1.99 16.36
CA PRO A 53 6.83 1.56 15.60
C PRO A 53 6.43 0.94 14.25
N LYS A 54 7.17 1.24 13.18
CA LYS A 54 6.91 0.72 11.83
C LYS A 54 6.75 -0.81 11.84
N ASP A 55 7.67 -1.53 12.48
CA ASP A 55 7.64 -2.99 12.57
C ASP A 55 6.37 -3.51 13.26
N TYR A 56 5.91 -2.81 14.30
CA TYR A 56 4.66 -3.17 14.99
C TYR A 56 3.45 -3.02 14.07
N LEU A 57 3.40 -1.94 13.29
CA LEU A 57 2.31 -1.69 12.33
C LEU A 57 2.31 -2.73 11.21
N VAL A 58 3.48 -3.01 10.62
CA VAL A 58 3.63 -4.05 9.57
C VAL A 58 3.18 -5.41 10.09
N THR A 59 3.74 -5.85 11.22
CA THR A 59 3.43 -7.17 11.79
C THR A 59 1.96 -7.28 12.20
N THR A 60 1.38 -6.22 12.75
CA THR A 60 -0.04 -6.17 13.12
C THR A 60 -0.95 -6.27 11.90
N MET A 61 -0.68 -5.51 10.84
CA MET A 61 -1.46 -5.56 9.59
C MET A 61 -1.37 -6.93 8.92
N LYS A 62 -0.17 -7.50 8.81
CA LYS A 62 0.02 -8.86 8.26
C LYS A 62 -0.69 -9.91 9.12
N ALA A 63 -0.64 -9.78 10.45
CA ALA A 63 -1.34 -10.70 11.35
C ALA A 63 -2.87 -10.60 11.23
N PHE A 64 -3.43 -9.41 11.00
CA PHE A 64 -4.86 -9.26 10.69
C PHE A 64 -5.20 -9.90 9.35
N ARG A 65 -4.43 -9.60 8.29
CA ARG A 65 -4.64 -10.14 6.95
C ARG A 65 -4.65 -11.67 6.93
N ASP A 66 -3.69 -12.27 7.63
CA ASP A 66 -3.49 -13.72 7.72
C ASP A 66 -4.45 -14.40 8.71
N GLY A 67 -5.30 -13.64 9.42
CA GLY A 67 -6.20 -14.17 10.45
C GLY A 67 -5.50 -14.68 11.72
N LYS A 68 -4.23 -14.33 11.93
CA LYS A 68 -3.43 -14.71 13.11
C LYS A 68 -3.72 -13.82 14.31
N ARG A 69 -4.24 -12.62 14.08
CA ARG A 69 -4.67 -11.67 15.12
C ARG A 69 -6.20 -11.50 15.06
N PRO A 70 -6.93 -11.72 16.17
CA PRO A 70 -8.36 -11.46 16.22
C PRO A 70 -8.68 -9.99 15.92
N ALA A 71 -9.67 -9.75 15.08
CA ALA A 71 -10.14 -8.43 14.70
C ALA A 71 -11.67 -8.38 14.67
N THR A 72 -12.24 -7.19 14.83
CA THR A 72 -13.66 -6.94 14.54
C THR A 72 -13.90 -6.78 13.03
N ILE A 73 -13.04 -6.01 12.36
CA ILE A 73 -13.15 -5.73 10.91
C ILE A 73 -11.80 -5.68 10.19
N MET A 74 -10.69 -5.43 10.90
CA MET A 74 -9.39 -5.21 10.29
C MET A 74 -8.84 -6.42 9.53
N ASP A 75 -9.30 -7.63 9.82
CA ASP A 75 -8.98 -8.85 9.05
C ASP A 75 -9.52 -8.78 7.61
N ARG A 76 -10.65 -8.10 7.39
CA ARG A 76 -11.20 -7.87 6.05
C ARG A 76 -10.51 -6.71 5.36
N ILE A 77 -10.25 -5.62 6.09
CA ILE A 77 -9.58 -4.43 5.56
C ILE A 77 -8.15 -4.76 5.13
N ALA A 78 -7.39 -5.46 5.97
CA ALA A 78 -5.98 -5.77 5.71
C ALA A 78 -5.77 -6.68 4.49
N LYS A 79 -6.79 -7.42 4.03
CA LYS A 79 -6.75 -8.23 2.80
C LYS A 79 -6.73 -7.40 1.52
N GLY A 80 -7.09 -6.13 1.60
CA GLY A 80 -7.07 -5.22 0.45
C GLY A 80 -5.68 -4.70 0.10
N TYR A 81 -4.66 -4.97 0.92
CA TYR A 81 -3.33 -4.37 0.79
C TYR A 81 -2.22 -5.39 0.52
N THR A 82 -1.31 -5.04 -0.37
CA THR A 82 -0.08 -5.79 -0.62
C THR A 82 0.93 -5.61 0.53
N ASP A 83 2.02 -6.37 0.50
CA ASP A 83 3.10 -6.20 1.47
C ASP A 83 3.77 -4.84 1.35
N GLU A 84 3.99 -4.37 0.13
CA GLU A 84 4.57 -3.06 -0.17
C GLU A 84 3.67 -1.92 0.34
N GLU A 85 2.35 -2.03 0.14
CA GLU A 85 1.40 -1.03 0.64
C GLU A 85 1.31 -1.03 2.17
N ILE A 86 1.35 -2.21 2.81
CA ILE A 86 1.40 -2.31 4.28
C ILE A 86 2.67 -1.64 4.82
N GLU A 87 3.81 -1.85 4.19
CA GLU A 87 5.08 -1.23 4.59
C GLU A 87 5.06 0.28 4.39
N ALA A 88 4.50 0.76 3.28
CA ALA A 88 4.31 2.18 2.99
C ALA A 88 3.40 2.86 4.03
N MET A 89 2.25 2.27 4.34
CA MET A 89 1.35 2.79 5.38
C MET A 89 2.00 2.77 6.76
N ALA A 90 2.72 1.70 7.10
CA ALA A 90 3.41 1.61 8.38
C ALA A 90 4.49 2.69 8.53
N GLU A 91 5.20 3.01 7.45
CA GLU A 91 6.14 4.11 7.43
C GLU A 91 5.44 5.45 7.68
N TYR A 92 4.36 5.72 6.96
CA TYR A 92 3.54 6.93 7.14
C TYR A 92 3.07 7.13 8.59
N PHE A 93 2.49 6.10 9.21
CA PHE A 93 1.95 6.19 10.57
C PHE A 93 3.02 6.09 11.66
N SER A 94 4.22 5.60 11.36
CA SER A 94 5.32 5.54 12.34
C SER A 94 5.98 6.89 12.62
N GLY A 95 5.76 7.89 11.75
CA GLY A 95 6.33 9.23 11.93
C GLY A 95 5.73 10.01 13.11
N GLU A 96 6.45 11.00 13.61
CA GLU A 96 5.95 11.92 14.64
C GLU A 96 4.80 12.80 14.10
N PRO A 97 3.78 13.16 14.89
CA PRO A 97 2.73 14.08 14.48
C PRO A 97 3.31 15.37 13.89
N GLY A 98 2.95 15.71 12.65
CA GLY A 98 3.30 17.01 12.05
C GLY A 98 4.66 17.13 11.35
N ARG A 99 5.37 16.03 11.09
CA ARG A 99 6.51 16.04 10.14
C ARG A 99 6.12 15.29 8.87
N TYR A 100 5.59 16.05 7.92
CA TYR A 100 5.56 15.72 6.50
C TYR A 100 6.87 16.15 5.83
#